data_AF-A0A8S0GVY1-F1
#
_entry.id   AF-A0A8S0GVY1-F1
#
_cell.length_a   1.000
_cell.length_b   1.000
_cell.length_c   1.000
_cell.angle_alpha   90.00
_cell.angle_beta   90.00
_cell.angle_gamma   90.00
#
_symmetry.space_group_name_H-M   'P 1'
#
loop_
_entity.id
_entity.type
_entity.pdbx_description
1 polymer ?
#
loop_
_entity_poly.entity_id
_entity_poly.type
_entity_poly.pdbx_seq_one_letter_code
_entity_poly.pdbx_strand_id
1 'polypeptide(L)'
;MRAEPVRQSTLARFSERFAAAGFNPAALGPCYGLAEATVLVSGKRHDEPAFNTQVDRDQLASGTLAIVDAEDARALPLVSSGRVAPGLRVAIVDPVSLQPVADGQIGEIWVQGDNVGAGYWGKEALSQQVFRASLPGIHGRFMRTGDLGALHRDELFVTGRLKDLIIIAGRNLYPQDLELAVESADPRIRSNGCVAVGIDNGQQEQLAIVAEVKRSEKLDEAQQEQLRQVITSALVSQFGVAPARIHLAPMGGIPLTTSGKVQRQATRKALLNDTLARYGASRAAAAPTLKTATDALS
;
A
#
# COMPACT_ATOMS: atom_id res chain seq x y z
N MET A 1 -1.03 3.45 13.54
CA MET A 1 -0.34 3.74 12.25
C MET A 1 0.13 2.42 11.67
N ARG A 2 -0.11 2.20 10.37
CA ARG A 2 0.46 1.08 9.59
C ARG A 2 0.64 1.62 8.16
N ALA A 3 1.73 1.24 7.51
CA ALA A 3 2.29 1.73 6.25
C ALA A 3 1.34 1.74 5.05
N GLU A 4 0.41 2.69 5.00
CA GLU A 4 -0.15 3.13 3.72
C GLU A 4 0.54 4.46 3.40
N PRO A 5 1.13 4.60 2.20
CA PRO A 5 1.74 5.86 1.81
C PRO A 5 0.73 7.01 1.96
N VAL A 6 1.19 8.11 2.54
CA VAL A 6 0.37 9.32 2.69
C VAL A 6 0.15 9.90 1.30
N ARG A 7 -1.11 10.03 0.88
CA ARG A 7 -1.45 10.58 -0.44
C ARG A 7 -1.37 12.11 -0.43
N GLN A 8 -0.54 12.70 -1.29
CA GLN A 8 -0.43 14.16 -1.44
C GLN A 8 -1.79 14.81 -1.76
N SER A 9 -2.59 14.17 -2.62
CA SER A 9 -3.93 14.65 -2.99
C SER A 9 -4.89 14.74 -1.79
N THR A 10 -4.78 13.82 -0.82
CA THR A 10 -5.56 13.88 0.43
C THR A 10 -5.15 15.08 1.28
N LEU A 11 -3.84 15.33 1.42
CA LEU A 11 -3.32 16.48 2.16
C LEU A 11 -3.74 17.81 1.52
N ALA A 12 -3.68 17.89 0.20
CA ALA A 12 -4.09 19.08 -0.56
C ALA A 12 -5.59 19.35 -0.40
N ARG A 13 -6.45 18.35 -0.63
CA ARG A 13 -7.91 18.49 -0.48
C ARG A 13 -8.33 18.86 0.93
N PHE A 14 -7.67 18.29 1.95
CA PHE A 14 -7.93 18.63 3.33
C PHE A 14 -7.57 20.11 3.60
N SER A 15 -6.38 20.51 3.18
CA SER A 15 -5.90 21.89 3.35
C SER A 15 -6.82 22.91 2.68
N GLU A 16 -7.22 22.65 1.43
CA GLU A 16 -8.15 23.50 0.69
C GLU A 16 -9.51 23.59 1.40
N ARG A 17 -10.08 22.45 1.82
CA ARG A 17 -11.39 22.40 2.47
C ARG A 17 -11.44 23.22 3.77
N PHE A 18 -10.36 23.24 4.53
CA PHE A 18 -10.31 23.90 5.84
C PHE A 18 -9.55 25.24 5.85
N ALA A 19 -9.07 25.71 4.69
CA ALA A 19 -8.38 26.99 4.56
C ALA A 19 -9.21 28.17 5.10
N ALA A 20 -10.52 28.21 4.79
CA ALA A 20 -11.44 29.24 5.26
C ALA A 20 -11.63 29.25 6.79
N ALA A 21 -11.33 28.14 7.47
CA ALA A 21 -11.34 28.03 8.93
C ALA A 21 -9.98 28.38 9.57
N GLY A 22 -9.02 28.88 8.78
CA GLY A 22 -7.68 29.25 9.26
C GLY A 22 -6.72 28.07 9.40
N PHE A 23 -7.00 26.91 8.78
CA PHE A 23 -6.09 25.77 8.83
C PHE A 23 -4.76 26.10 8.15
N ASN A 24 -3.66 25.90 8.86
CA ASN A 24 -2.31 26.03 8.31
C ASN A 24 -1.85 24.67 7.74
N PRO A 25 -1.59 24.54 6.43
CA PRO A 25 -1.09 23.30 5.83
C PRO A 25 0.22 22.79 6.46
N ALA A 26 1.03 23.69 7.04
CA ALA A 26 2.24 23.32 7.77
C ALA A 26 1.95 22.58 9.09
N ALA A 27 0.70 22.54 9.58
CA ALA A 27 0.32 21.72 10.72
C ALA A 27 0.23 20.22 10.36
N LEU A 28 0.16 19.86 9.07
CA LEU A 28 0.19 18.46 8.65
C LEU A 28 1.58 17.88 8.90
N GLY A 29 1.62 16.77 9.64
CA GLY A 29 2.83 16.02 9.98
C GLY A 29 2.71 14.56 9.55
N PRO A 30 3.03 14.22 8.29
CA PRO A 30 3.22 12.84 7.89
C PRO A 30 4.25 12.15 8.79
N CYS A 31 3.97 10.91 9.16
CA CYS A 31 4.85 10.11 9.99
C CYS A 31 4.69 8.63 9.67
N TYR A 32 5.74 7.86 9.96
CA TYR A 32 5.77 6.42 9.81
C TYR A 32 5.90 5.74 11.16
N GLY A 33 5.19 4.62 11.29
CA GLY A 33 5.02 3.94 12.55
C GLY A 33 4.30 2.61 12.45
N LEU A 34 4.61 1.72 13.39
CA LEU A 34 4.09 0.36 13.50
C LEU A 34 4.16 -0.13 14.95
N ALA A 35 3.34 -1.14 15.28
CA ALA A 35 3.21 -1.67 16.63
C ALA A 35 4.52 -2.31 17.14
N GLU A 36 5.28 -2.93 16.23
CA GLU A 36 6.55 -3.57 16.53
C GLU A 36 7.64 -2.58 16.99
N ALA A 37 7.52 -1.30 16.63
CA ALA A 37 8.35 -0.20 17.12
C ALA A 37 7.60 0.67 18.16
N THR A 38 6.66 0.05 18.88
CA THR A 38 5.69 0.68 19.78
C THR A 38 4.71 1.59 19.04
N VAL A 39 5.17 2.69 18.44
CA VAL A 39 4.34 3.56 17.58
C VAL A 39 5.19 4.25 16.52
N LEU A 40 6.11 5.13 16.89
CA LEU A 40 6.75 6.10 15.99
C LEU A 40 8.14 5.62 15.53
N VAL A 41 8.44 5.78 14.25
CA VAL A 41 9.77 5.52 13.66
C VAL A 41 10.35 6.79 13.02
N SER A 42 9.56 7.49 12.21
CA SER A 42 9.94 8.76 11.60
C SER A 42 8.76 9.70 11.57
N GLY A 43 9.05 11.00 11.51
CA GLY A 43 8.01 12.01 11.42
C GLY A 43 8.56 13.36 10.97
N LYS A 44 7.68 14.15 10.36
CA LYS A 44 7.98 15.53 10.04
C LYS A 44 8.35 16.30 11.31
N ARG A 45 9.45 17.07 11.29
CA ARG A 45 9.81 17.98 12.39
C ARG A 45 8.89 19.19 12.40
N HIS A 46 8.60 19.73 13.59
CA HIS A 46 7.62 20.79 13.78
C HIS A 46 8.01 22.10 13.06
N ASP A 47 9.30 22.37 12.99
CA ASP A 47 9.92 23.56 12.39
C ASP A 47 10.21 23.43 10.88
N GLU A 48 10.07 22.24 10.31
CA GLU A 48 10.33 21.97 8.90
C GLU A 48 9.00 21.90 8.12
N PRO A 49 8.93 22.30 6.84
CA PRO A 49 7.77 22.02 6.00
C PRO A 49 7.67 20.51 5.68
N ALA A 50 6.48 20.03 5.34
CA ALA A 50 6.34 18.65 4.87
C ALA A 50 7.07 18.51 3.53
N PHE A 51 7.98 17.55 3.42
CA PHE A 51 8.70 17.30 2.18
C PHE A 51 7.83 16.44 1.24
N ASN A 52 7.20 17.12 0.27
CA ASN A 52 6.46 16.49 -0.83
C ASN A 52 7.32 16.59 -2.09
N THR A 53 7.45 15.49 -2.83
CA THR A 53 8.26 15.47 -4.05
C THR A 53 7.57 14.68 -5.15
N GLN A 54 8.08 14.80 -6.37
CA GLN A 54 7.67 14.04 -7.53
C GLN A 54 8.79 13.07 -7.86
N VAL A 55 8.46 11.80 -8.02
CA VAL A 55 9.43 10.75 -8.34
C VAL A 55 9.16 10.18 -9.73
N ASP A 56 10.22 9.74 -10.40
CA ASP A 56 10.12 9.05 -11.68
C ASP A 56 9.48 7.67 -11.46
N ARG A 57 8.28 7.47 -12.03
CA ARG A 57 7.52 6.22 -11.92
C ARG A 57 8.30 5.00 -12.42
N ASP A 58 9.06 5.14 -13.50
CA ASP A 58 9.77 4.00 -14.10
C ASP A 58 10.99 3.63 -13.27
N GLN A 59 11.72 4.62 -12.73
CA GLN A 59 12.82 4.37 -11.79
C GLN A 59 12.31 3.74 -10.49
N LEU A 60 11.16 4.20 -10.00
CA LEU A 60 10.53 3.62 -8.80
C LEU A 60 10.15 2.15 -9.04
N ALA A 61 9.64 1.83 -10.23
CA ALA A 61 9.33 0.48 -10.66
C ALA A 61 10.57 -0.41 -10.83
N SER A 62 11.76 0.16 -11.06
CA SER A 62 13.04 -0.56 -11.06
C SER A 62 13.78 -0.53 -9.72
N GLY A 63 13.17 -0.02 -8.65
CA GLY A 63 13.75 -0.05 -7.30
C GLY A 63 14.59 1.17 -6.92
N THR A 64 14.46 2.30 -7.62
CA THR A 64 15.20 3.54 -7.33
C THR A 64 14.25 4.73 -7.14
N LEU A 65 14.43 5.47 -6.06
CA LEU A 65 13.78 6.75 -5.82
C LEU A 65 14.59 7.85 -6.52
N ALA A 66 14.09 8.32 -7.66
CA ALA A 66 14.66 9.43 -8.41
C ALA A 66 13.66 10.60 -8.44
N ILE A 67 14.10 11.78 -7.99
CA ILE A 67 13.27 13.00 -8.00
C ILE A 67 13.24 13.58 -9.42
N VAL A 68 12.05 14.00 -9.87
CA VAL A 68 11.81 14.68 -11.15
C VAL A 68 10.97 15.94 -10.94
N ASP A 69 10.87 16.76 -11.99
CA ASP A 69 9.97 17.91 -12.00
C ASP A 69 8.50 17.46 -12.07
N ALA A 70 7.59 18.31 -11.57
CA ALA A 70 6.17 17.97 -11.51
C ALA A 70 5.48 17.89 -12.88
N GLU A 71 6.08 18.53 -13.88
CA GLU A 71 5.63 18.56 -15.25
C GLU A 71 6.10 17.34 -16.06
N ASP A 72 6.98 16.49 -15.52
CA ASP A 72 7.40 15.25 -16.20
C ASP A 72 6.19 14.30 -16.34
N ALA A 73 6.00 13.74 -17.53
CA ALA A 73 4.90 12.80 -17.80
C ALA A 73 4.93 11.54 -16.92
N ARG A 74 6.10 11.21 -16.36
CA ARG A 74 6.35 10.08 -15.47
C ARG A 74 6.33 10.48 -13.99
N ALA A 75 6.08 11.74 -13.67
CA ALA A 75 5.98 12.21 -12.29
C ALA A 75 4.91 11.44 -11.52
N LEU A 76 5.28 10.97 -10.34
CA LEU A 76 4.40 10.37 -9.35
C LEU A 76 4.58 11.10 -8.01
N PRO A 77 3.50 11.57 -7.37
CA PRO A 77 3.61 12.25 -6.09
C PRO A 77 4.00 11.28 -4.98
N LEU A 78 5.05 11.59 -4.22
CA LEU A 78 5.47 10.83 -3.06
C LEU A 78 5.72 11.75 -1.86
N VAL A 79 5.16 11.37 -0.71
CA VAL A 79 5.21 12.16 0.53
C VAL A 79 6.24 11.56 1.46
N SER A 80 7.17 12.39 1.95
CA SER A 80 8.10 11.98 2.99
C SER A 80 7.34 11.65 4.29
N SER A 81 7.76 10.58 4.96
CA SER A 81 7.35 10.25 6.33
C SER A 81 8.24 10.93 7.38
N GLY A 82 9.03 11.92 6.97
CA GLY A 82 9.90 12.71 7.83
C GLY A 82 11.23 12.05 8.15
N ARG A 83 11.96 12.67 9.07
CA ARG A 83 13.24 12.19 9.58
C ARG A 83 13.04 11.12 10.65
N VAL A 84 14.01 10.23 10.76
CA VAL A 84 14.06 9.19 11.81
C VAL A 84 14.01 9.85 13.19
N ALA A 85 13.19 9.30 14.08
CA ALA A 85 13.04 9.81 15.44
C ALA A 85 14.34 9.66 16.26
N PRO A 86 14.62 10.57 17.20
CA PRO A 86 15.81 10.50 18.03
C PRO A 86 15.94 9.16 18.77
N GLY A 87 17.16 8.63 18.84
CA GLY A 87 17.45 7.34 19.48
C GLY A 87 17.15 6.12 18.61
N LEU A 88 16.57 6.30 17.42
CA LEU A 88 16.33 5.22 16.48
C LEU A 88 17.36 5.21 15.36
N ARG A 89 17.59 4.02 14.80
CA ARG A 89 18.35 3.82 13.57
C ARG A 89 17.46 3.12 12.56
N VAL A 90 17.47 3.63 11.34
CA VAL A 90 16.80 3.02 10.19
C VAL A 90 17.87 2.66 9.16
N ALA A 91 17.77 1.45 8.61
CA ALA A 91 18.54 1.01 7.46
C ALA A 91 17.56 0.57 6.37
N ILE A 92 17.91 0.86 5.11
CA ILE A 92 17.21 0.31 3.96
C ILE A 92 18.01 -0.89 3.48
N VAL A 93 17.36 -2.04 3.36
CA VAL A 93 18.03 -3.33 3.19
C VAL A 93 17.41 -4.06 2.02
N ASP A 94 18.23 -4.56 1.09
CA ASP A 94 17.73 -5.39 0.01
C ASP A 94 17.15 -6.70 0.61
N PRO A 95 15.87 -7.03 0.33
CA PRO A 95 15.19 -8.12 1.03
C PRO A 95 15.71 -9.51 0.63
N VAL A 96 16.53 -9.63 -0.42
CA VAL A 96 17.05 -10.90 -0.95
C VAL A 96 18.46 -11.16 -0.43
N SER A 97 19.39 -10.25 -0.70
CA SER A 97 20.80 -10.30 -0.29
C SER A 97 21.00 -9.97 1.20
N LEU A 98 20.00 -9.34 1.83
CA LEU A 98 20.04 -8.88 3.22
C LEU A 98 21.20 -7.92 3.49
N GLN A 99 21.57 -7.13 2.47
CA GLN A 99 22.60 -6.10 2.55
C GLN A 99 21.99 -4.71 2.59
N PRO A 100 22.59 -3.75 3.32
CA PRO A 100 22.21 -2.35 3.21
C PRO A 100 22.35 -1.85 1.77
N VAL A 101 21.40 -1.05 1.32
CA VAL A 101 21.45 -0.38 0.01
C VAL A 101 21.84 1.09 0.15
N ALA A 102 22.27 1.71 -0.95
CA ALA A 102 22.63 3.12 -0.98
C ALA A 102 21.41 4.04 -0.82
N ASP A 103 21.66 5.31 -0.48
CA ASP A 103 20.62 6.36 -0.46
C ASP A 103 19.90 6.42 -1.82
N GLY A 104 18.57 6.57 -1.80
CA GLY A 104 17.71 6.52 -2.97
C GLY A 104 17.39 5.12 -3.50
N GLN A 105 18.07 4.04 -3.06
CA GLN A 105 17.68 2.68 -3.45
C GLN A 105 16.53 2.19 -2.57
N ILE A 106 15.57 1.50 -3.18
CA ILE A 106 14.40 0.95 -2.49
C ILE A 106 14.76 -0.41 -1.90
N GLY A 107 14.43 -0.60 -0.63
CA GLY A 107 14.58 -1.87 0.06
C GLY A 107 13.62 -1.98 1.23
N GLU A 108 13.73 -3.06 2.00
CA GLU A 108 12.99 -3.25 3.24
C GLU A 108 13.51 -2.28 4.31
N ILE A 109 12.59 -1.58 4.97
CA ILE A 109 12.90 -0.68 6.09
C ILE A 109 13.18 -1.54 7.32
N TRP A 110 14.38 -1.44 7.87
CA TRP A 110 14.80 -2.12 9.09
C TRP A 110 15.02 -1.09 10.19
N VAL A 111 14.50 -1.36 11.39
CA VAL A 111 14.51 -0.40 12.51
C VAL A 111 15.23 -0.99 13.72
N GLN A 112 16.07 -0.18 14.35
CA GLN A 112 16.75 -0.50 15.61
C GLN A 112 16.51 0.63 16.60
N GLY A 113 16.17 0.30 17.85
CA GLY A 113 16.03 1.26 18.94
C GLY A 113 15.34 0.63 20.16
N ASP A 114 15.36 1.34 21.29
CA ASP A 114 14.80 0.85 22.56
C ASP A 114 13.26 0.76 22.55
N ASN A 115 12.62 1.37 21.55
CA ASN A 115 11.17 1.29 21.33
C ASN A 115 10.73 0.01 20.58
N VAL A 116 11.68 -0.79 20.08
CA VAL A 116 11.38 -2.04 19.38
C VAL A 116 10.96 -3.10 20.40
N GLY A 117 9.81 -3.73 20.15
CA GLY A 117 9.26 -4.76 21.02
C GLY A 117 10.15 -6.00 21.12
N ALA A 118 9.94 -6.82 22.15
CA ALA A 118 10.74 -8.02 22.38
C ALA A 118 10.43 -9.19 21.42
N GLY A 119 9.27 -9.15 20.76
CA GLY A 119 8.78 -10.23 19.91
C GLY A 119 7.26 -10.32 19.90
N TYR A 120 6.75 -11.33 19.20
CA TYR A 120 5.35 -11.70 19.21
C TYR A 120 5.09 -12.79 20.26
N TRP A 121 4.06 -12.60 21.08
CA TRP A 121 3.65 -13.55 22.11
C TRP A 121 3.34 -14.94 21.53
N GLY A 122 3.95 -15.99 22.10
CA GLY A 122 3.77 -17.39 21.69
C GLY A 122 4.21 -17.71 20.25
N LYS A 123 5.10 -16.89 19.67
CA LYS A 123 5.60 -17.04 18.29
C LYS A 123 7.11 -16.80 18.25
N GLU A 124 7.86 -17.63 18.94
CA GLU A 124 9.31 -17.49 19.15
C GLU A 124 10.07 -17.51 17.82
N ALA A 125 9.73 -18.44 16.92
CA ALA A 125 10.37 -18.55 15.60
C ALA A 125 10.16 -17.29 14.74
N LEU A 126 8.93 -16.77 14.70
CA LEU A 126 8.63 -15.53 13.97
C LEU A 126 9.32 -14.32 14.65
N SER A 127 9.38 -14.31 15.97
CA SER A 127 10.05 -13.25 16.74
C SER A 127 11.54 -13.21 16.43
N GLN A 128 12.19 -14.37 16.35
CA GLN A 128 13.59 -14.48 15.96
C GLN A 128 13.81 -13.96 14.54
N GLN A 129 12.93 -14.30 13.60
CA GLN A 129 13.03 -13.84 12.21
C GLN A 129 12.84 -12.33 12.06
N VAL A 130 11.87 -11.75 12.79
CA VAL A 130 11.46 -10.35 12.63
C VAL A 130 12.32 -9.41 13.46
N PHE A 131 12.57 -9.71 14.74
CA PHE A 131 13.17 -8.75 15.69
C PHE A 131 14.67 -8.92 15.91
N ARG A 132 15.28 -9.98 15.38
CA ARG A 132 16.69 -10.31 15.62
C ARG A 132 17.53 -10.36 14.35
N ALA A 133 17.14 -9.60 13.33
CA ALA A 133 17.96 -9.45 12.14
C ALA A 133 19.26 -8.70 12.48
N SER A 134 20.33 -8.99 11.74
CA SER A 134 21.64 -8.37 11.93
C SER A 134 22.19 -7.93 10.58
N LEU A 135 22.82 -6.76 10.53
CA LEU A 135 23.43 -6.25 9.32
C LEU A 135 24.96 -6.36 9.40
N PRO A 136 25.64 -6.77 8.32
CA PRO A 136 27.10 -6.79 8.29
C PRO A 136 27.68 -5.41 8.61
N GLY A 137 28.68 -5.36 9.50
CA GLY A 137 29.36 -4.12 9.88
C GLY A 137 28.57 -3.18 10.79
N ILE A 138 27.33 -3.50 11.17
CA ILE A 138 26.50 -2.66 12.04
C ILE A 138 26.18 -3.41 13.33
N HIS A 139 26.54 -2.82 14.47
CA HIS A 139 26.32 -3.45 15.77
C HIS A 139 24.85 -3.37 16.22
N GLY A 140 24.34 -4.52 16.68
CA GLY A 140 23.03 -4.68 17.29
C GLY A 140 22.01 -5.39 16.40
N ARG A 141 20.77 -5.47 16.89
CA ARG A 141 19.67 -6.16 16.22
C ARG A 141 18.71 -5.17 15.61
N PHE A 142 18.22 -5.51 14.42
CA PHE A 142 17.20 -4.77 13.70
C PHE A 142 15.90 -5.57 13.66
N MET A 143 14.80 -4.84 13.68
CA MET A 143 13.47 -5.35 13.39
C MET A 143 13.11 -5.11 11.92
N ARG A 144 12.69 -6.17 11.25
CA ARG A 144 12.24 -6.19 9.84
C ARG A 144 10.78 -5.75 9.79
N THR A 145 10.51 -4.59 9.18
CA THR A 145 9.15 -4.02 9.17
C THR A 145 8.21 -4.72 8.18
N GLY A 146 8.77 -5.38 7.17
CA GLY A 146 8.04 -5.83 5.97
C GLY A 146 7.51 -4.68 5.10
N ASP A 147 7.95 -3.45 5.34
CA ASP A 147 7.64 -2.26 4.56
C ASP A 147 8.81 -1.91 3.65
N LEU A 148 8.50 -1.45 2.43
CA LEU A 148 9.46 -0.97 1.47
C LEU A 148 9.59 0.55 1.56
N GLY A 149 10.80 1.04 1.36
CA GLY A 149 11.08 2.46 1.31
C GLY A 149 12.51 2.77 0.88
N ALA A 150 12.80 4.05 0.84
CA ALA A 150 14.13 4.58 0.58
C ALA A 150 14.40 5.75 1.52
N LEU A 151 15.67 5.97 1.84
CA LEU A 151 16.13 7.24 2.40
C LEU A 151 16.51 8.16 1.23
N HIS A 152 16.26 9.45 1.39
CA HIS A 152 16.81 10.47 0.51
C HIS A 152 17.01 11.76 1.29
N ARG A 153 18.25 12.26 1.38
CA ARG A 153 18.58 13.47 2.17
C ARG A 153 18.04 13.44 3.61
N ASP A 154 18.23 12.31 4.30
CA ASP A 154 17.75 12.00 5.66
C ASP A 154 16.22 11.90 5.85
N GLU A 155 15.45 11.99 4.78
CA GLU A 155 14.00 11.83 4.79
C GLU A 155 13.63 10.38 4.44
N LEU A 156 12.71 9.77 5.20
CA LEU A 156 12.23 8.43 4.94
C LEU A 156 11.00 8.46 4.02
N PHE A 157 11.10 7.78 2.89
CA PHE A 157 9.99 7.58 1.96
C PHE A 157 9.49 6.15 2.04
N VAL A 158 8.24 5.96 2.44
CA VAL A 158 7.59 4.64 2.47
C VAL A 158 6.89 4.42 1.13
N THR A 159 7.31 3.40 0.40
CA THR A 159 6.80 3.11 -0.95
C THR A 159 5.78 1.98 -0.96
N GLY A 160 5.72 1.13 0.06
CA GLY A 160 4.66 0.12 0.14
C GLY A 160 4.97 -1.01 1.11
N ARG A 161 4.26 -2.13 0.96
CA ARG A 161 4.43 -3.35 1.74
C ARG A 161 5.10 -4.40 0.87
N LEU A 162 6.18 -5.03 1.38
CA LEU A 162 6.94 -6.04 0.64
C LEU A 162 6.05 -7.21 0.16
N LYS A 163 5.12 -7.65 1.01
CA LYS A 163 4.21 -8.77 0.67
C LYS A 163 3.05 -8.40 -0.26
N ASP A 164 2.82 -7.11 -0.46
CA ASP A 164 1.75 -6.64 -1.34
C ASP A 164 2.29 -6.19 -2.70
N LEU A 165 3.61 -6.04 -2.85
CA LEU A 165 4.25 -5.68 -4.10
C LEU A 165 3.90 -6.69 -5.20
N ILE A 166 3.45 -6.19 -6.35
CA ILE A 166 3.11 -6.99 -7.52
C ILE A 166 4.28 -6.90 -8.50
N ILE A 167 4.82 -8.03 -8.96
CA ILE A 167 5.98 -8.06 -9.85
C ILE A 167 5.57 -8.71 -11.17
N ILE A 168 5.45 -7.90 -12.22
CA ILE A 168 5.06 -8.37 -13.56
C ILE A 168 6.16 -8.00 -14.55
N ALA A 169 6.66 -9.01 -15.27
CA ALA A 169 7.74 -8.86 -16.25
C ALA A 169 8.98 -8.14 -15.68
N GLY A 170 9.33 -8.41 -14.41
CA GLY A 170 10.48 -7.80 -13.72
C GLY A 170 10.29 -6.35 -13.28
N ARG A 171 9.08 -5.79 -13.40
CA ARG A 171 8.75 -4.44 -12.92
C ARG A 171 7.94 -4.50 -11.64
N ASN A 172 8.33 -3.66 -10.68
CA ASN A 172 7.61 -3.49 -9.43
C ASN A 172 6.40 -2.59 -9.65
N LEU A 173 5.22 -3.10 -9.35
CA LEU A 173 3.96 -2.39 -9.41
C LEU A 173 3.41 -2.23 -8.00
N TYR A 174 3.40 -1.00 -7.52
CA TYR A 174 2.89 -0.67 -6.20
C TYR A 174 1.36 -0.62 -6.23
N PRO A 175 0.67 -1.47 -5.46
CA PRO A 175 -0.79 -1.58 -5.53
C PRO A 175 -1.54 -0.27 -5.32
N GLN A 176 -1.08 0.61 -4.42
CA GLN A 176 -1.75 1.87 -4.15
C GLN A 176 -1.71 2.86 -5.33
N ASP A 177 -0.69 2.76 -6.20
CA ASP A 177 -0.56 3.62 -7.38
C ASP A 177 -1.52 3.14 -8.47
N LEU A 178 -1.60 1.82 -8.67
CA LEU A 178 -2.60 1.19 -9.54
C LEU A 178 -4.02 1.54 -9.10
N GLU A 179 -4.29 1.45 -7.80
CA GLU A 179 -5.60 1.80 -7.23
C GLU A 179 -5.95 3.27 -7.41
N LEU A 180 -5.00 4.17 -7.19
CA LEU A 180 -5.24 5.59 -7.38
C LEU A 180 -5.55 5.90 -8.85
N ALA A 181 -4.84 5.28 -9.79
CA ALA A 181 -5.10 5.43 -11.21
C ALA A 181 -6.50 4.91 -11.58
N VAL A 182 -6.90 3.75 -11.05
CA VAL A 182 -8.25 3.20 -11.25
C VAL A 182 -9.33 4.11 -10.64
N GLU A 183 -9.15 4.57 -9.40
CA GLU A 183 -10.08 5.48 -8.72
C GLU A 183 -10.24 6.82 -9.44
N SER A 184 -9.19 7.28 -10.12
CA SER A 184 -9.17 8.55 -10.86
C SER A 184 -9.69 8.41 -12.30
N ALA A 185 -9.73 7.19 -12.84
CA ALA A 185 -10.11 6.94 -14.22
C ALA A 185 -11.61 7.14 -14.49
N ASP A 186 -12.47 6.90 -13.50
CA ASP A 186 -13.92 7.02 -13.69
C ASP A 186 -14.65 7.42 -12.40
N PRO A 187 -15.55 8.44 -12.44
CA PRO A 187 -16.27 8.90 -11.26
C PRO A 187 -17.27 7.89 -10.69
N ARG A 188 -17.61 6.82 -11.41
CA ARG A 188 -18.50 5.73 -10.92
C ARG A 188 -17.80 4.86 -9.86
N ILE A 189 -16.47 4.83 -9.86
CA ILE A 189 -15.66 4.08 -8.90
C ILE A 189 -15.62 4.83 -7.57
N ARG A 190 -15.78 4.09 -6.47
CA ARG A 190 -15.71 4.67 -5.12
C ARG A 190 -14.26 5.02 -4.77
N SER A 191 -14.05 6.22 -4.25
CA SER A 191 -12.75 6.60 -3.67
C SER A 191 -12.39 5.72 -2.47
N ASN A 192 -11.14 5.27 -2.38
CA ASN A 192 -10.68 4.26 -1.44
C ASN A 192 -11.51 2.95 -1.53
N GLY A 193 -11.95 2.62 -2.75
CA GLY A 193 -12.81 1.49 -3.07
C GLY A 193 -12.19 0.57 -4.11
N CYS A 194 -10.90 0.67 -4.35
CA CYS A 194 -10.16 -0.19 -5.27
C CYS A 194 -9.14 -1.04 -4.51
N VAL A 195 -8.96 -2.29 -4.95
CA VAL A 195 -7.87 -3.18 -4.52
C VAL A 195 -7.17 -3.77 -5.74
N ALA A 196 -5.87 -3.55 -5.86
CA ALA A 196 -4.98 -4.22 -6.78
C ALA A 196 -4.26 -5.37 -6.07
N VAL A 197 -4.24 -6.55 -6.69
CA VAL A 197 -3.59 -7.76 -6.17
C VAL A 197 -2.90 -8.51 -7.30
N GLY A 198 -1.76 -9.13 -7.00
CA GLY A 198 -1.15 -10.14 -7.87
C GLY A 198 -1.89 -11.46 -7.73
N ILE A 199 -2.25 -12.09 -8.83
CA ILE A 199 -2.80 -13.44 -8.89
C ILE A 199 -1.87 -14.33 -9.72
N ASP A 200 -1.77 -15.59 -9.36
CA ASP A 200 -0.90 -16.54 -10.07
C ASP A 200 -1.77 -17.49 -10.91
N ASN A 201 -1.43 -17.64 -12.18
CA ASN A 201 -2.07 -18.57 -13.10
C ASN A 201 -1.30 -19.89 -13.25
N GLY A 202 -0.28 -20.12 -12.41
CA GLY A 202 0.62 -21.27 -12.43
C GLY A 202 1.85 -21.09 -13.34
N GLN A 203 1.93 -20.01 -14.11
CA GLN A 203 3.08 -19.68 -14.97
C GLN A 203 3.73 -18.36 -14.60
N GLN A 204 2.92 -17.34 -14.32
CA GLN A 204 3.39 -16.00 -13.99
C GLN A 204 2.38 -15.26 -13.12
N GLU A 205 2.89 -14.31 -12.34
CA GLU A 205 2.04 -13.36 -11.63
C GLU A 205 1.35 -12.42 -12.64
N GLN A 206 0.06 -12.19 -12.43
CA GLN A 206 -0.79 -11.33 -13.24
C GLN A 206 -1.54 -10.35 -12.34
N LEU A 207 -1.91 -9.20 -12.90
CA LEU A 207 -2.65 -8.18 -12.16
C LEU A 207 -4.14 -8.52 -12.11
N ALA A 208 -4.75 -8.42 -10.94
CA ALA A 208 -6.20 -8.36 -10.79
C ALA A 208 -6.63 -7.11 -10.01
N ILE A 209 -7.78 -6.57 -10.41
CA ILE A 209 -8.40 -5.39 -9.82
C ILE A 209 -9.77 -5.75 -9.24
N VAL A 210 -10.04 -5.31 -8.03
CA VAL A 210 -11.37 -5.31 -7.42
C VAL A 210 -11.79 -3.85 -7.22
N ALA A 211 -12.87 -3.41 -7.86
CA ALA A 211 -13.32 -2.03 -7.78
C ALA A 211 -14.77 -1.96 -7.29
N GLU A 212 -15.01 -1.20 -6.23
CA GLU A 212 -16.34 -0.88 -5.72
C GLU A 212 -16.99 0.22 -6.55
N VAL A 213 -18.18 -0.09 -7.06
CA VAL A 213 -19.03 0.89 -7.73
C VAL A 213 -19.83 1.66 -6.68
N LYS A 214 -19.94 2.99 -6.84
CA LYS A 214 -20.71 3.85 -5.94
C LYS A 214 -22.18 3.41 -5.89
N ARG A 215 -22.80 3.52 -4.71
CA ARG A 215 -24.20 3.12 -4.48
C ARG A 215 -25.22 3.93 -5.31
N SER A 216 -24.87 5.14 -5.73
CA SER A 216 -25.68 5.99 -6.60
C SER A 216 -25.81 5.43 -8.02
N GLU A 217 -24.85 4.61 -8.45
CA GLU A 217 -24.80 4.10 -9.80
C GLU A 217 -25.68 2.85 -9.93
N LYS A 218 -26.35 2.74 -11.07
CA LYS A 218 -27.07 1.55 -11.52
C LYS A 218 -26.57 1.22 -12.91
N LEU A 219 -25.56 0.36 -12.98
CA LEU A 219 -24.91 -0.01 -14.24
C LEU A 219 -25.54 -1.27 -14.80
N ASP A 220 -26.00 -1.21 -16.04
CA ASP A 220 -26.29 -2.42 -16.83
C ASP A 220 -24.99 -3.13 -17.25
N GLU A 221 -25.10 -4.27 -17.92
CA GLU A 221 -23.93 -5.05 -18.36
C GLU A 221 -23.04 -4.30 -19.36
N ALA A 222 -23.63 -3.49 -20.25
CA ALA A 222 -22.87 -2.72 -21.22
C ALA A 222 -22.05 -1.61 -20.54
N GLN A 223 -22.64 -0.93 -19.55
CA GLN A 223 -21.97 0.08 -18.74
C GLN A 223 -20.91 -0.51 -17.82
N GLN A 224 -21.14 -1.71 -17.28
CA GLN A 224 -20.12 -2.45 -16.53
C GLN A 224 -18.93 -2.81 -17.43
N GLU A 225 -19.18 -3.25 -18.66
CA GLU A 225 -18.11 -3.59 -19.59
C GLU A 225 -17.32 -2.36 -20.02
N GLN A 226 -18.01 -1.26 -20.32
CA GLN A 226 -17.35 0.03 -20.56
C GLN A 226 -16.46 0.43 -19.37
N LEU A 227 -16.91 0.23 -18.13
CA LEU A 227 -16.10 0.55 -16.95
C LEU A 227 -14.85 -0.33 -16.87
N ARG A 228 -14.94 -1.64 -17.19
CA ARG A 228 -13.75 -2.52 -17.26
C ARG A 228 -12.76 -2.07 -18.32
N GLN A 229 -13.23 -1.57 -19.46
CA GLN A 229 -12.39 -1.02 -20.52
C GLN A 229 -11.68 0.27 -20.08
N VAL A 230 -12.39 1.17 -19.39
CA VAL A 230 -11.79 2.39 -18.82
C VAL A 230 -10.69 2.05 -17.82
N ILE A 231 -10.95 1.11 -16.91
CA ILE A 231 -9.96 0.61 -15.94
C ILE A 231 -8.73 0.04 -16.65
N THR A 232 -8.95 -0.82 -17.65
CA THR A 232 -7.86 -1.42 -18.44
C THR A 232 -7.03 -0.35 -19.15
N SER A 233 -7.69 0.62 -19.80
CA SER A 233 -7.02 1.70 -20.52
C SER A 233 -6.17 2.57 -19.59
N ALA A 234 -6.66 2.90 -18.40
CA ALA A 234 -5.91 3.67 -17.41
C ALA A 234 -4.65 2.93 -16.94
N LEU A 235 -4.75 1.62 -16.67
CA LEU A 235 -3.61 0.82 -16.22
C LEU A 235 -2.59 0.57 -17.32
N VAL A 236 -3.03 0.32 -18.55
CA VAL A 236 -2.13 0.15 -19.70
C VAL A 236 -1.42 1.45 -20.03
N SER A 237 -2.12 2.58 -20.08
CA SER A 237 -1.51 3.87 -20.43
C SER A 237 -0.52 4.38 -19.39
N GLN A 238 -0.78 4.16 -18.10
CA GLN A 238 0.07 4.69 -17.03
C GLN A 238 1.16 3.72 -16.56
N PHE A 239 0.90 2.42 -16.60
CA PHE A 239 1.79 1.40 -16.04
C PHE A 239 2.20 0.33 -17.05
N GLY A 240 1.65 0.33 -18.27
CA GLY A 240 1.97 -0.67 -19.30
C GLY A 240 1.49 -2.07 -18.95
N VAL A 241 0.48 -2.20 -18.07
CA VAL A 241 -0.04 -3.50 -17.61
C VAL A 241 -1.54 -3.58 -17.82
N ALA A 242 -1.97 -4.68 -18.45
CA ALA A 242 -3.38 -5.03 -18.53
C ALA A 242 -3.75 -5.95 -17.37
N PRO A 243 -4.82 -5.66 -16.60
CA PRO A 243 -5.31 -6.60 -15.61
C PRO A 243 -5.86 -7.86 -16.28
N ALA A 244 -5.44 -9.03 -15.82
CA ALA A 244 -5.98 -10.32 -16.26
C ALA A 244 -7.41 -10.54 -15.73
N ARG A 245 -7.78 -9.86 -14.64
CA ARG A 245 -9.12 -9.94 -14.04
C ARG A 245 -9.54 -8.60 -13.46
N ILE A 246 -10.76 -8.15 -13.79
CA ILE A 246 -11.41 -7.00 -13.15
C ILE A 246 -12.73 -7.48 -12.53
N HIS A 247 -12.84 -7.36 -11.21
CA HIS A 247 -14.04 -7.68 -10.45
C HIS A 247 -14.72 -6.39 -9.99
N LEU A 248 -15.93 -6.15 -10.47
CA LEU A 248 -16.76 -5.04 -9.99
C LEU A 248 -17.58 -5.53 -8.78
N ALA A 249 -17.42 -4.86 -7.65
CA ALA A 249 -18.11 -5.15 -6.41
C ALA A 249 -19.14 -4.05 -6.08
N PRO A 250 -20.23 -4.37 -5.35
CA PRO A 250 -21.05 -3.34 -4.71
C PRO A 250 -20.26 -2.68 -3.58
N MET A 251 -20.64 -1.45 -3.21
CA MET A 251 -20.06 -0.76 -2.04
C MET A 251 -20.14 -1.62 -0.77
N GLY A 252 -19.02 -1.78 -0.07
CA GLY A 252 -18.89 -2.64 1.11
C GLY A 252 -18.57 -4.11 0.77
N GLY A 253 -18.30 -4.42 -0.51
CA GLY A 253 -17.89 -5.75 -0.95
C GLY A 253 -16.41 -6.06 -0.73
N ILE A 254 -15.57 -5.04 -0.50
CA ILE A 254 -14.15 -5.22 -0.16
C ILE A 254 -13.98 -5.40 1.36
N PRO A 255 -13.31 -6.47 1.83
CA PRO A 255 -12.96 -6.64 3.23
C PRO A 255 -12.07 -5.51 3.78
N LEU A 256 -12.47 -4.94 4.92
CA LEU A 256 -11.73 -3.91 5.64
C LEU A 256 -11.23 -4.40 7.00
N THR A 257 -10.17 -3.80 7.53
CA THR A 257 -9.75 -3.96 8.92
C THR A 257 -10.71 -3.24 9.86
N THR A 258 -10.60 -3.49 11.16
CA THR A 258 -11.33 -2.74 12.20
C THR A 258 -11.02 -1.24 12.18
N SER A 259 -9.89 -0.84 11.61
CA SER A 259 -9.50 0.56 11.38
C SER A 259 -9.93 1.12 10.02
N GLY A 260 -10.75 0.39 9.25
CA GLY A 260 -11.29 0.83 7.97
C GLY A 260 -10.32 0.74 6.79
N LYS A 261 -9.16 0.09 6.95
CA LYS A 261 -8.15 -0.09 5.89
C LYS A 261 -8.47 -1.31 5.04
N VAL A 262 -8.09 -1.29 3.77
CA VAL A 262 -8.28 -2.43 2.85
C VAL A 262 -7.49 -3.64 3.32
N GLN A 263 -8.14 -4.80 3.44
CA GLN A 263 -7.45 -6.08 3.64
C GLN A 263 -7.12 -6.72 2.28
N ARG A 264 -6.02 -6.28 1.68
CA ARG A 264 -5.60 -6.69 0.33
C ARG A 264 -5.45 -8.20 0.19
N GLN A 265 -4.79 -8.86 1.16
CA GLN A 265 -4.65 -10.33 1.17
C GLN A 265 -5.98 -11.08 1.36
N ALA A 266 -6.89 -10.56 2.19
CA ALA A 266 -8.22 -11.17 2.35
C ALA A 266 -9.05 -11.00 1.06
N THR A 267 -8.95 -9.83 0.42
CA THR A 267 -9.58 -9.55 -0.88
C THR A 267 -9.03 -10.49 -1.96
N ARG A 268 -7.71 -10.68 -2.02
CA ARG A 268 -7.06 -11.64 -2.93
C ARG A 268 -7.62 -13.05 -2.72
N LYS A 269 -7.67 -13.52 -1.47
CA LYS A 269 -8.20 -14.85 -1.14
C LYS A 269 -9.67 -14.99 -1.54
N ALA A 270 -10.50 -13.99 -1.25
CA ALA A 270 -11.90 -14.00 -1.60
C ALA A 270 -12.14 -13.94 -3.12
N LEU A 271 -11.29 -13.22 -3.86
CA LEU A 271 -11.31 -13.17 -5.32
C LEU A 271 -10.98 -14.54 -5.93
N LEU A 272 -9.91 -15.18 -5.45
CA LEU A 272 -9.47 -16.50 -5.93
C LEU A 272 -10.47 -17.61 -5.61
N ASN A 273 -11.19 -17.47 -4.50
CA ASN A 273 -12.23 -18.42 -4.10
C ASN A 273 -13.63 -18.08 -4.65
N ASP A 274 -13.76 -17.04 -5.47
CA ASP A 274 -15.03 -16.53 -6.01
C ASP A 274 -16.09 -16.19 -4.95
N THR A 275 -15.66 -15.78 -3.75
CA THR A 275 -16.55 -15.43 -2.63
C THR A 275 -16.81 -13.93 -2.50
N LEU A 276 -16.20 -13.08 -3.34
CA LEU A 276 -16.49 -11.64 -3.35
C LEU A 276 -17.88 -11.37 -3.92
N ALA A 277 -18.60 -10.43 -3.28
CA ALA A 277 -19.87 -9.93 -3.80
C ALA A 277 -19.69 -9.36 -5.21
N ARG A 278 -20.52 -9.79 -6.16
CA ARG A 278 -20.54 -9.27 -7.54
C ARG A 278 -21.53 -8.11 -7.63
N TYR A 279 -21.13 -7.02 -8.28
CA TYR A 279 -22.05 -5.92 -8.56
C TYR A 279 -23.24 -6.42 -9.40
N GLY A 280 -24.43 -5.92 -9.14
CA GLY A 280 -25.65 -6.30 -9.87
C GLY A 280 -26.20 -7.71 -9.59
N ALA A 281 -25.48 -8.56 -8.84
CA ALA A 281 -25.99 -9.88 -8.48
C ALA A 281 -27.21 -9.77 -7.55
N SER A 282 -28.33 -10.36 -7.97
CA SER A 282 -29.49 -10.54 -7.08
C SER A 282 -29.04 -11.32 -5.85
N ARG A 283 -29.50 -10.91 -4.67
CA ARG A 283 -29.14 -11.44 -3.34
C ARG A 283 -29.72 -12.85 -3.10
N ALA A 284 -29.72 -13.71 -4.11
CA ALA A 284 -30.32 -15.05 -4.10
C ALA A 284 -29.29 -16.20 -4.08
N ALA A 285 -27.98 -15.93 -4.14
CA ALA A 285 -26.97 -16.99 -4.26
C ALA A 285 -25.78 -16.89 -3.28
N ALA A 286 -25.99 -16.35 -2.07
CA ALA A 286 -24.99 -16.41 -1.01
C ALA A 286 -25.65 -16.41 0.38
N ALA A 287 -26.32 -17.52 0.71
CA ALA A 287 -26.50 -17.87 2.12
C ALA A 287 -25.33 -18.78 2.51
N PRO A 288 -24.38 -18.33 3.36
CA PRO A 288 -23.47 -19.27 3.99
C PRO A 288 -24.30 -20.17 4.90
N THR A 289 -24.26 -21.47 4.66
CA THR A 289 -24.76 -22.46 5.62
C THR A 289 -23.93 -22.30 6.88
N LEU A 290 -24.54 -21.75 7.93
CA LEU A 290 -24.01 -21.81 9.28
C LEU A 290 -23.84 -23.30 9.62
N LYS A 291 -22.61 -23.81 9.54
CA LYS A 291 -22.26 -25.05 10.25
C LYS A 291 -22.34 -24.71 11.73
N THR A 292 -23.38 -25.22 12.37
CA THR A 292 -23.52 -25.25 13.82
C THR A 292 -22.29 -25.94 14.42
N ALA A 293 -21.73 -25.31 15.44
CA ALA A 293 -20.65 -25.86 16.24
C ALA A 293 -21.16 -27.05 17.04
N THR A 294 -20.81 -28.25 16.61
CA THR A 294 -20.63 -29.42 17.46
C THR A 294 -19.55 -30.28 16.83
N ASP A 295 -18.73 -30.92 17.67
CA ASP A 295 -17.57 -31.77 17.36
C ASP A 295 -16.21 -31.05 17.27
N ALA A 296 -15.88 -30.37 18.37
CA ALA A 296 -14.53 -30.47 18.92
C ALA A 296 -14.56 -31.56 20.00
N LEU A 297 -14.01 -32.74 19.69
CA LEU A 297 -13.42 -33.75 20.60
C LEU A 297 -13.10 -35.01 19.78
N SER A 298 -11.94 -35.00 19.11
CA SER A 298 -11.07 -36.16 18.78
C SER A 298 -9.80 -35.64 18.11
#